data_AF-A0A3M1ICR8-F1
#
_entry.id   AF-A0A3M1ICR8-F1
#
_cell.length_a   1.000
_cell.length_b   1.000
_cell.length_c   1.000
_cell.angle_alpha   90.00
_cell.angle_beta   90.00
_cell.angle_gamma   90.00
#
_symmetry.space_group_name_H-M   'P 1'
#
loop_
_entity.id
_entity.type
_entity.pdbx_description
1 polymer ?
#
loop_
_entity_poly.entity_id
_entity_poly.type
_entity_poly.pdbx_seq_one_letter_code
_entity_poly.pdbx_strand_id
1 'polypeptide(L)'
;MADRRLAFVHGKAVEQLEYPESCPFKTRRASLTRDRLRSFGLLGGPGRQEVEPRQASEEDLLRFHEPDYLNELRRAAAGDLTAEGFRRGL
;
A
#
# COMPACT_ATOMS: atom_id res chain seq x y z
N MET A 1 -19.84 4.07 -26.50
CA MET A 1 -18.62 3.61 -25.79
C MET A 1 -19.08 2.91 -24.52
N ALA A 2 -18.56 1.72 -24.21
CA ALA A 2 -19.15 0.82 -23.20
C ALA A 2 -19.31 1.49 -21.82
N ASP A 3 -20.43 1.19 -21.16
CA ASP A 3 -20.83 1.59 -19.79
C ASP A 3 -19.95 0.92 -18.71
N ARG A 4 -18.63 1.09 -18.82
CA ARG A 4 -17.66 0.50 -17.89
C ARG A 4 -17.42 1.45 -16.73
N ARG A 5 -17.74 0.98 -15.53
CA ARG A 5 -17.35 1.64 -14.28
C ARG A 5 -15.91 1.26 -13.92
N LEU A 6 -15.11 2.26 -13.59
CA LEU A 6 -13.71 2.13 -13.21
C LEU A 6 -13.53 2.67 -11.79
N ALA A 7 -12.82 1.90 -10.95
CA ALA A 7 -12.39 2.33 -9.64
C ALA A 7 -10.86 2.46 -9.63
N PHE A 8 -10.37 3.64 -9.27
CA PHE A 8 -8.96 3.89 -8.98
C PHE A 8 -8.77 3.79 -7.46
N VAL A 9 -8.05 2.77 -7.00
CA VAL A 9 -7.82 2.55 -5.56
C VAL A 9 -6.57 3.29 -5.13
N HIS A 10 -6.71 4.26 -4.24
CA HIS A 10 -5.60 5.02 -3.69
C HIS A 10 -5.91 5.44 -2.26
N GLY A 11 -4.94 5.28 -1.36
CA GLY A 11 -5.12 5.57 0.06
C GLY A 11 -4.15 6.62 0.58
N LYS A 12 -4.65 7.62 1.32
CA LYS A 12 -3.80 8.69 1.89
C LYS A 12 -2.73 8.17 2.85
N ALA A 13 -2.99 7.04 3.53
CA ALA A 13 -2.04 6.44 4.45
C ALA A 13 -0.71 6.04 3.78
N VAL A 14 -0.74 5.65 2.50
CA VAL A 14 0.47 5.29 1.74
C VAL A 14 1.37 6.50 1.54
N GLU A 15 0.81 7.70 1.50
CA GLU A 15 1.56 8.95 1.29
C GLU A 15 2.39 9.36 2.51
N GLN A 16 2.07 8.80 3.69
CA GLN A 16 2.77 9.07 4.95
C GLN A 16 3.91 8.09 5.22
N LEU A 17 4.02 7.01 4.43
CA LEU A 17 5.07 6.02 4.59
C LEU A 17 6.32 6.50 3.87
N GLU A 18 7.47 6.45 4.55
CA GLU A 18 8.76 6.83 3.98
C GLU A 18 9.79 5.75 4.29
N TYR A 19 10.46 5.26 3.25
CA TYR A 19 11.68 4.48 3.42
C TYR A 19 12.86 5.45 3.67
N PRO A 20 13.96 4.98 4.29
CA PRO A 20 15.18 5.77 4.43
C PRO A 20 15.63 6.39 3.11
N GLU A 21 16.31 7.52 3.17
CA GLU A 21 16.63 8.28 1.95
C GLU A 21 17.53 7.50 0.98
N SER A 22 18.39 6.63 1.49
CA SER A 22 19.23 5.73 0.70
C SER A 22 18.46 4.61 -0.01
N CYS A 23 17.21 4.34 0.37
CA CYS A 23 16.40 3.28 -0.25
C CYS A 23 15.90 3.73 -1.63
N PRO A 24 16.09 2.93 -2.70
CA PRO A 24 15.61 3.27 -4.04
C PRO A 24 14.08 3.19 -4.16
N PHE A 25 13.42 2.48 -3.24
CA PHE A 25 11.97 2.33 -3.25
C PHE A 25 11.29 3.55 -2.59
N LYS A 26 10.75 4.45 -3.43
CA LYS A 26 10.06 5.66 -2.97
C LYS A 26 8.54 5.52 -3.10
N THR A 27 7.86 5.44 -1.97
CA THR A 27 6.38 5.38 -1.83
C THR A 27 5.68 6.56 -2.49
N ARG A 28 6.29 7.77 -2.44
CA ARG A 28 5.81 9.01 -3.09
C ARG A 28 5.45 8.84 -4.57
N ARG A 29 6.02 7.83 -5.26
CA ARG A 29 5.66 7.50 -6.64
C ARG A 29 4.15 7.29 -6.84
N ALA A 30 3.44 6.74 -5.85
CA ALA A 30 2.00 6.51 -5.92
C ALA A 30 1.21 7.83 -6.05
N SER A 31 1.48 8.80 -5.18
CA SER A 31 0.86 10.14 -5.23
C SER A 31 1.20 10.87 -6.52
N LEU A 32 2.46 10.80 -6.98
CA LEU A 32 2.87 11.41 -8.25
C LEU A 32 2.12 10.82 -9.45
N THR A 33 1.88 9.50 -9.46
CA THR A 33 1.07 8.85 -10.49
C THR A 33 -0.37 9.35 -10.43
N ARG A 34 -0.98 9.43 -9.25
CA ARG A 34 -2.33 9.96 -9.07
C ARG A 34 -2.46 11.39 -9.59
N ASP A 35 -1.54 12.28 -9.20
CA ASP A 35 -1.55 13.68 -9.64
C ASP A 35 -1.41 13.80 -11.15
N ARG A 36 -0.57 12.97 -11.78
CA ARG A 36 -0.45 12.91 -13.23
C ARG A 36 -1.76 12.48 -13.89
N LEU A 37 -2.41 11.44 -13.39
CA LEU A 37 -3.70 10.97 -13.90
C LEU A 37 -4.80 12.05 -13.77
N ARG A 38 -4.82 12.78 -12.65
CA ARG A 38 -5.73 13.93 -12.46
C ARG A 38 -5.43 15.04 -13.47
N SER A 39 -4.16 15.39 -13.67
CA SER A 39 -3.75 16.43 -14.63
C SER A 39 -4.15 16.14 -16.07
N PHE A 40 -4.30 14.86 -16.43
CA PHE A 40 -4.78 14.41 -17.73
C PHE A 40 -6.30 14.26 -17.83
N GLY A 41 -7.06 14.61 -16.78
CA GLY A 41 -8.52 14.43 -16.76
C GLY A 41 -8.96 12.96 -16.77
N LEU A 42 -8.07 12.04 -16.38
CA LEU A 42 -8.34 10.60 -16.38
C LEU A 42 -9.09 10.15 -15.12
N LEU A 43 -9.12 10.96 -14.07
CA LEU A 43 -9.85 10.71 -12.82
C LEU A 43 -11.00 11.72 -12.64
N GLY A 44 -12.07 11.31 -11.96
CA GLY A 44 -13.17 12.20 -11.53
C GLY A 44 -14.26 12.50 -12.57
N GLY A 45 -14.34 11.75 -13.67
CA GLY A 45 -15.42 11.89 -14.67
C GLY A 45 -16.49 10.81 -14.55
N PRO A 46 -17.55 10.85 -15.39
CA PRO A 46 -18.62 9.86 -15.39
C PRO A 46 -18.09 8.43 -15.50
N GLY A 47 -18.58 7.53 -14.66
CA GLY A 47 -18.14 6.14 -14.60
C GLY A 47 -16.74 5.91 -14.02
N ARG A 48 -16.06 6.93 -13.49
CA ARG A 48 -14.70 6.84 -12.92
C ARG A 48 -14.70 7.39 -11.50
N GLN A 49 -14.43 6.52 -10.54
CA GLN A 49 -14.38 6.88 -9.12
C GLN A 49 -12.99 6.61 -8.53
N GLU A 50 -12.59 7.45 -7.59
CA GLU A 50 -11.46 7.17 -6.70
C GLU A 50 -12.02 6.55 -5.42
N VAL A 51 -11.38 5.48 -4.95
CA VAL A 51 -11.83 4.71 -3.79
C VAL A 51 -10.67 4.51 -2.82
N GLU A 52 -10.91 4.81 -1.55
CA GLU A 52 -9.94 4.53 -0.49
C GLU A 52 -9.94 3.01 -0.19
N PRO A 53 -8.76 2.36 -0.11
CA PRO A 53 -8.69 0.96 0.29
C PRO A 53 -9.06 0.80 1.77
N ARG A 54 -9.73 -0.30 2.10
CA ARG A 54 -9.85 -0.74 3.49
C ARG A 54 -8.51 -1.35 3.94
N GLN A 55 -8.20 -1.23 5.21
CA GLN A 55 -7.11 -2.01 5.79
C GLN A 55 -7.45 -3.51 5.67
N ALA A 56 -6.44 -4.31 5.28
CA ALA A 56 -6.58 -5.76 5.25
C ALA A 56 -6.79 -6.30 6.67
N SER A 57 -7.72 -7.25 6.83
CA SER A 57 -7.90 -7.92 8.12
C SER A 57 -6.77 -8.93 8.35
N GLU A 58 -6.61 -9.38 9.59
CA GLU A 58 -5.68 -10.49 9.88
C GLU A 58 -6.06 -11.76 9.12
N GLU A 59 -7.37 -12.05 8.99
CA GLU A 59 -7.88 -13.13 8.15
C GLU A 59 -7.43 -12.99 6.70
N ASP A 60 -7.51 -11.79 6.11
CA ASP A 60 -7.05 -11.56 4.73
C ASP A 60 -5.56 -11.87 4.57
N LEU A 61 -4.74 -11.47 5.56
CA LEU A 61 -3.29 -11.67 5.54
C LEU A 61 -2.92 -13.15 5.71
N LEU A 62 -3.62 -13.87 6.58
CA LEU A 62 -3.40 -15.29 6.88
C LEU A 62 -3.80 -16.23 5.75
N ARG A 63 -4.47 -15.74 4.71
CA ARG A 63 -4.71 -16.52 3.47
C ARG A 63 -3.43 -16.85 2.71
N PHE A 64 -2.33 -16.15 3.00
CA PHE A 64 -1.05 -16.36 2.35
C PHE A 64 0.13 -16.37 3.34
N HIS A 65 0.12 -15.49 4.35
CA HIS A 65 1.22 -15.37 5.30
C HIS A 65 1.07 -16.32 6.49
N GLU A 66 2.18 -16.88 6.95
CA GLU A 66 2.23 -17.61 8.20
C GLU A 66 2.04 -16.67 9.40
N PRO A 67 1.30 -17.09 10.45
CA PRO A 67 1.09 -16.27 11.65
C PRO A 67 2.39 -15.75 12.28
N ASP A 68 3.43 -16.60 12.35
CA ASP A 68 4.71 -16.24 12.94
C ASP A 68 5.44 -15.13 12.16
N TYR A 69 5.29 -15.09 10.84
CA TYR A 69 5.85 -14.01 10.02
C TYR A 69 5.16 -12.68 10.33
N LEU A 70 3.83 -12.68 10.46
CA LEU A 70 3.06 -11.48 10.81
C LEU A 70 3.41 -10.98 12.21
N ASN A 71 3.66 -11.89 13.15
CA ASN A 71 4.11 -11.54 14.50
C ASN A 71 5.50 -10.86 14.48
N GLU A 72 6.47 -11.42 13.75
CA GLU A 72 7.78 -10.79 13.61
C GLU A 72 7.72 -9.43 12.89
N LEU A 73 6.85 -9.28 11.89
CA LEU A 73 6.59 -7.97 11.25
C LEU A 73 6.11 -6.91 12.24
N ARG A 74 5.18 -7.27 13.14
CA ARG A 74 4.65 -6.36 14.17
C ARG A 74 5.72 -5.98 15.20
N ARG A 75 6.57 -6.94 15.59
CA ARG A 75 7.69 -6.70 16.50
C ARG A 75 8.72 -5.76 15.89
N ALA A 76 9.11 -6.01 14.64
CA ALA A 76 10.03 -5.14 13.90
C ALA A 76 9.47 -3.71 13.77
N ALA A 77 8.18 -3.56 13.47
CA ALA A 77 7.52 -2.25 13.42
C ALA A 77 7.51 -1.52 14.79
N ALA A 78 7.54 -2.26 15.90
CA ALA A 78 7.67 -1.71 17.25
C ALA A 78 9.13 -1.44 17.67
N GLY A 79 10.11 -1.70 16.79
CA GLY A 79 11.54 -1.55 17.06
C GLY A 79 12.20 -2.75 17.74
N ASP A 80 11.48 -3.86 17.91
CA ASP A 80 12.01 -5.12 18.44
C ASP A 80 12.52 -6.00 17.29
N LEU A 81 13.81 -5.89 17.00
CA LEU A 81 14.49 -6.64 15.94
C LEU A 81 15.06 -7.95 16.49
N THR A 82 14.66 -9.07 15.89
CA THR A 82 15.04 -10.41 16.36
C THR A 82 15.85 -11.17 15.31
N ALA A 83 16.60 -12.18 15.75
CA ALA A 83 17.29 -13.10 14.85
C ALA A 83 16.32 -13.90 13.97
N GLU A 84 15.09 -14.15 14.44
CA GLU A 84 14.07 -14.84 13.66
C GLU A 84 13.47 -13.92 12.59
N GLY A 85 13.17 -12.66 12.93
CA GLY A 85 12.76 -11.64 11.98
C GLY A 85 13.78 -11.47 10.86
N PHE A 86 15.08 -11.40 11.19
CA PHE A 86 16.15 -11.33 10.20
C PHE A 86 16.18 -12.56 9.27
N ARG A 87 16.03 -13.78 9.81
CA ARG A 87 15.93 -15.01 9.00
C ARG A 87 14.73 -15.00 8.04
N ARG A 88 13.70 -14.23 8.37
CA ARG A 88 12.49 -14.03 7.55
C ARG A 88 12.57 -12.81 6.63
N GLY A 89 13.70 -12.10 6.59
CA GLY A 89 13.94 -10.96 5.70
C GLY A 89 13.42 -9.63 6.20
N LEU A 90 13.26 -9.47 7.52
CA LEU A 90 12.90 -8.21 8.19
C LEU A 90 14.14 -7.43 8.67
#